data_AF-A0AAA9ZRY7-F1
#
_entry.id   AF-A0AAA9ZRY7-F1
#
_cell.length_a   1.000
_cell.length_b   1.000
_cell.length_c   1.000
_cell.angle_alpha   90.00
_cell.angle_beta   90.00
_cell.angle_gamma   90.00
#
_symmetry.space_group_name_H-M   'P 1'
#
loop_
_entity.id
_entity.type
_entity.pdbx_description
1 polymer ?
#
loop_
_entity_poly.entity_id
_entity_poly.type
_entity_poly.pdbx_seq_one_letter_code
_entity_poly.pdbx_strand_id
1 'polypeptide(L)'
;MINLVTADGSIDCLDVPEAQEEHVSKLHLAEALTALKILTPEGCFILKMFTFFEHSSVDLLYLLYVCFRELHVFKPATSKPGNSEVYVIAKYFRKPEGLDAYLDRMFDHLDSKGSMFDLKDIPTAFVERVRDCAEFFMMHQQEVIEHNIYYYRKEDKHEDDRLDMFRKRMCEAFFDRYKIKQIRRSEAILHGVDVSGNGAVNINPRDSYGTYNERSLLSMTGGDERLNILRDKLDAMYESKPSFMPRAKLSDRSLASSRSSLEIIQLCCGKSIRRILSSKFVMISYVRFLSEVTDAVISLIPQGEETAPLFTLDRSSYTLSIDINAYAAFPSYDLFEKQLFRYLLECITDLPLQEGVNHLVVENWLLLTQFSVGLVFFLKTYVFEHVESALGNKLRFSYLKPDGIDSLRYLNETIQMEQNGCAEGRSVLGIVPAYVLFDGNFYYAVINYNNDMCLDYCAVLLEEKWEEATKPKI
;
A
#
# COMPACT_ATOMS: atom_id res chain seq x y z
N MET A 1 0.63 -4.56 32.76
CA MET A 1 0.04 -5.92 32.77
C MET A 1 -1.09 -5.97 31.76
N ILE A 2 -1.12 -6.96 30.87
CA ILE A 2 -2.09 -7.06 29.76
C ILE A 2 -3.03 -8.22 30.01
N ASN A 3 -4.33 -7.93 30.20
CA ASN A 3 -5.36 -8.92 30.51
C ASN A 3 -6.10 -9.45 29.26
N LEU A 4 -6.06 -8.70 28.16
CA LEU A 4 -6.67 -9.06 26.89
C LEU A 4 -5.72 -8.70 25.76
N VAL A 5 -5.46 -9.67 24.88
CA VAL A 5 -4.81 -9.44 23.59
C VAL A 5 -5.78 -9.81 22.49
N THR A 6 -5.86 -8.98 21.47
CA THR A 6 -6.63 -9.24 20.24
C THR A 6 -5.70 -9.19 19.05
N ALA A 7 -5.81 -10.16 18.16
CA ALA A 7 -5.01 -10.29 16.95
C ALA A 7 -5.95 -10.43 15.74
N ASP A 8 -5.75 -9.56 14.75
CA ASP A 8 -6.61 -9.42 13.57
C ASP A 8 -5.76 -9.31 12.27
N GLY A 9 -4.54 -9.84 12.32
CA GLY A 9 -3.63 -9.92 11.18
C GLY A 9 -4.24 -10.70 10.02
N SER A 10 -3.93 -10.28 8.80
CA SER A 10 -4.25 -11.03 7.58
C SER A 10 -3.30 -10.63 6.48
N ILE A 11 -3.12 -11.54 5.52
CA ILE A 11 -2.44 -11.28 4.25
C ILE A 11 -3.51 -11.27 3.15
N ASP A 12 -3.26 -10.50 2.09
CA ASP A 12 -4.11 -10.50 0.91
C ASP A 12 -3.90 -11.81 0.13
N CYS A 13 -4.92 -12.67 0.12
CA CYS A 13 -4.91 -13.97 -0.55
C CYS A 13 -5.92 -14.02 -1.70
N LEU A 14 -6.30 -12.87 -2.29
CA LEU A 14 -7.28 -12.80 -3.39
C LEU A 14 -6.89 -13.61 -4.62
N ASP A 15 -5.59 -13.83 -4.83
CA ASP A 15 -5.04 -14.56 -5.98
C ASP A 15 -4.68 -16.01 -5.67
N VAL A 16 -4.86 -16.46 -4.42
CA VAL A 16 -4.59 -17.83 -3.97
C VAL A 16 -5.53 -18.20 -2.80
N PRO A 17 -6.86 -18.08 -2.98
CA PRO A 17 -7.81 -18.26 -1.87
C PRO A 17 -7.74 -19.66 -1.23
N GLU A 18 -7.38 -20.69 -2.01
CA GLU A 18 -7.23 -22.07 -1.55
C GLU A 18 -6.03 -22.28 -0.62
N ALA A 19 -4.97 -21.48 -0.77
CA ALA A 19 -3.75 -21.57 0.04
C ALA A 19 -3.72 -20.54 1.17
N GLN A 20 -4.86 -19.88 1.45
CA GLN A 20 -4.95 -18.82 2.46
C GLN A 20 -4.35 -19.24 3.79
N GLU A 21 -4.66 -20.46 4.23
CA GLU A 21 -4.20 -21.01 5.52
C GLU A 21 -2.67 -21.12 5.61
N GLU A 22 -2.01 -21.65 4.58
CA GLU A 22 -0.55 -21.73 4.51
C GLU A 22 0.07 -20.33 4.53
N HIS A 23 -0.46 -19.40 3.73
CA HIS A 23 0.08 -18.04 3.61
C HIS A 23 0.01 -17.23 4.89
N VAL A 24 -1.07 -17.38 5.68
CA VAL A 24 -1.26 -16.64 6.94
C VAL A 24 -0.67 -17.34 8.16
N SER A 25 -0.31 -18.63 8.05
CA SER A 25 0.16 -19.45 9.16
C SER A 25 1.29 -18.81 9.99
N LYS A 26 2.31 -18.27 9.32
CA LYS A 26 3.43 -17.56 9.97
C LYS A 26 2.97 -16.34 10.77
N LEU A 27 2.02 -15.58 10.23
CA LEU A 27 1.48 -14.39 10.88
C LEU A 27 0.67 -14.79 12.12
N HIS A 28 -0.24 -15.76 12.00
CA HIS A 28 -1.03 -16.26 13.13
C HIS A 28 -0.14 -16.82 14.26
N LEU A 29 0.91 -17.57 13.89
CA LEU A 29 1.88 -18.07 14.86
C LEU A 29 2.59 -16.92 15.56
N ALA A 30 3.11 -15.93 14.83
CA ALA A 30 3.77 -14.76 15.42
C ALA A 30 2.83 -13.97 16.35
N GLU A 31 1.56 -13.79 15.97
CA GLU A 31 0.55 -13.12 16.81
C GLU A 31 0.28 -13.91 18.09
N ALA A 32 0.12 -15.23 18.01
CA ALA A 32 -0.11 -16.09 19.16
C ALA A 32 1.10 -16.14 20.11
N LEU A 33 2.32 -16.30 19.58
CA LEU A 33 3.53 -16.29 20.40
C LEU A 33 3.72 -14.94 21.10
N THR A 34 3.41 -13.84 20.40
CA THR A 34 3.44 -12.49 20.99
C THR A 34 2.43 -12.37 22.12
N ALA A 35 1.19 -12.85 21.92
CA ALA A 35 0.15 -12.85 22.95
C ALA A 35 0.58 -13.66 24.19
N LEU A 36 1.08 -14.89 23.99
CA LEU A 36 1.55 -15.77 25.07
C LEU A 36 2.71 -15.15 25.88
N LYS A 37 3.56 -14.33 25.24
CA LYS A 37 4.70 -13.68 25.90
C LYS A 37 4.28 -12.48 26.77
N ILE A 38 3.21 -11.77 26.42
CA ILE A 38 2.81 -10.52 27.07
C ILE A 38 1.58 -10.64 27.98
N LEU A 39 0.79 -11.71 27.84
CA LEU A 39 -0.40 -11.93 28.64
C LEU A 39 -0.05 -12.23 30.10
N THR A 40 -0.84 -11.67 31.01
CA THR A 40 -0.80 -12.08 32.42
C THR A 40 -1.56 -13.38 32.64
N PRO A 41 -1.24 -14.14 33.71
CA PRO A 41 -2.08 -15.26 34.15
C PRO A 41 -3.56 -14.87 34.24
N GLU A 42 -4.44 -15.83 33.94
CA GLU A 42 -5.90 -15.66 33.79
C GLU A 42 -6.34 -14.69 32.66
N GLY A 43 -5.41 -14.15 31.86
CA GLY A 43 -5.71 -13.31 30.70
C GLY A 43 -6.43 -14.04 29.56
N CYS A 44 -6.95 -13.27 28.60
CA CYS A 44 -7.66 -13.78 27.43
C CYS A 44 -6.97 -13.37 26.13
N PHE A 45 -7.07 -14.23 25.12
CA PHE A 45 -6.57 -13.99 23.77
C PHE A 45 -7.69 -14.20 22.77
N ILE A 46 -7.84 -13.29 21.81
CA ILE A 46 -8.75 -13.43 20.68
C ILE A 46 -7.91 -13.35 19.41
N LEU A 47 -7.95 -14.40 18.60
CA LEU A 47 -7.21 -14.50 17.33
C LEU A 47 -8.21 -14.69 16.19
N LYS A 48 -8.17 -13.82 15.19
CA LYS A 48 -8.81 -14.10 13.91
C LYS A 48 -8.08 -15.26 13.23
N MET A 49 -8.83 -16.23 12.73
CA MET A 49 -8.37 -17.30 11.85
C MET A 49 -9.32 -17.45 10.66
N PHE A 50 -8.97 -18.32 9.73
CA PHE A 50 -9.82 -18.66 8.59
C PHE A 50 -10.25 -20.12 8.67
N THR A 51 -10.05 -20.91 7.61
CA THR A 51 -10.04 -22.36 7.71
C THR A 51 -8.92 -22.82 8.66
N PHE A 52 -9.06 -24.04 9.16
CA PHE A 52 -8.10 -24.67 10.06
C PHE A 52 -7.99 -26.16 9.74
N PHE A 53 -7.73 -26.46 8.46
CA PHE A 53 -7.62 -27.81 7.91
C PHE A 53 -6.17 -28.33 7.87
N GLU A 54 -5.19 -27.42 7.80
CA GLU A 54 -3.77 -27.71 7.69
C GLU A 54 -3.16 -27.98 9.06
N HIS A 55 -2.06 -28.76 9.08
CA HIS A 55 -1.35 -29.09 10.32
C HIS A 55 -0.92 -27.85 11.10
N SER A 56 -0.52 -26.78 10.39
CA SER A 56 -0.09 -25.52 11.02
C SER A 56 -1.19 -24.88 11.88
N SER A 57 -2.44 -24.94 11.45
CA SER A 57 -3.57 -24.44 12.24
C SER A 57 -3.93 -25.38 13.39
N VAL A 58 -3.91 -26.69 13.16
CA VAL A 58 -4.18 -27.69 14.21
C VAL A 58 -3.13 -27.58 15.33
N ASP A 59 -1.87 -27.45 14.96
CA ASP A 59 -0.75 -27.25 15.89
C ASP A 59 -0.93 -25.96 16.70
N LEU A 60 -1.31 -24.87 16.04
CA LEU A 60 -1.56 -23.59 16.71
C LEU A 60 -2.74 -23.68 17.69
N LEU A 61 -3.85 -24.28 17.27
CA LEU A 61 -5.01 -24.51 18.14
C LEU A 61 -4.63 -25.40 19.33
N TYR A 62 -3.79 -26.41 19.13
CA TYR A 62 -3.33 -27.28 20.20
C TYR A 62 -2.41 -26.54 21.19
N LEU A 63 -1.47 -25.73 20.70
CA LEU A 63 -0.65 -24.86 21.54
C LEU A 63 -1.51 -23.94 22.43
N LEU A 64 -2.53 -23.31 21.84
CA LEU A 64 -3.48 -22.48 22.58
C LEU A 64 -4.31 -23.31 23.58
N TYR A 65 -4.76 -24.50 23.20
CA TYR A 65 -5.48 -25.40 24.10
C TYR A 65 -4.65 -25.80 25.33
N VAL A 66 -3.34 -26.03 25.17
CA VAL A 66 -2.43 -26.31 26.30
C VAL A 66 -2.22 -25.07 27.18
N CYS A 67 -2.12 -23.88 26.57
CA CYS A 67 -1.81 -22.65 27.29
C CYS A 67 -3.00 -22.01 28.03
N PHE A 68 -4.23 -22.34 27.66
CA PHE A 68 -5.45 -21.73 28.20
C PHE A 68 -6.37 -22.77 28.87
N ARG A 69 -7.32 -22.31 29.70
CA ARG A 69 -8.31 -23.21 30.33
C ARG A 69 -9.46 -23.55 29.40
N GLU A 70 -9.86 -22.61 28.56
CA GLU A 70 -10.95 -22.79 27.61
C GLU A 70 -10.51 -22.25 26.25
N LEU A 71 -10.90 -22.98 25.20
CA LEU A 71 -10.71 -22.57 23.82
C LEU A 71 -12.06 -22.67 23.11
N HIS A 72 -12.50 -21.58 22.50
CA HIS A 72 -13.75 -21.52 21.74
C HIS A 72 -13.45 -21.02 20.34
N VAL A 73 -14.23 -21.46 19.35
CA VAL A 73 -14.21 -20.90 17.99
C VAL A 73 -15.56 -20.26 17.73
N PHE A 74 -15.57 -19.01 17.28
CA PHE A 74 -16.77 -18.21 17.15
C PHE A 74 -16.75 -17.36 15.88
N LYS A 75 -17.82 -17.40 15.09
CA LYS A 75 -18.04 -16.48 13.96
C LYS A 75 -19.06 -15.41 14.37
N PRO A 76 -18.65 -14.16 14.64
CA PRO A 76 -19.58 -13.10 15.00
C PRO A 76 -20.46 -12.73 13.80
N ALA A 77 -21.71 -12.32 14.06
CA ALA A 77 -22.65 -11.87 13.02
C ALA A 77 -22.17 -10.64 12.23
N THR A 78 -21.18 -9.91 12.76
CA THR A 78 -20.53 -8.78 12.09
C THR A 78 -19.43 -9.21 11.11
N SER A 79 -19.02 -10.48 11.12
CA SER A 79 -18.15 -11.07 10.10
C SER A 79 -19.01 -11.50 8.90
N LYS A 80 -18.46 -11.38 7.68
CA LYS A 80 -19.20 -11.73 6.46
C LYS A 80 -19.58 -13.21 6.50
N PRO A 81 -20.86 -13.59 6.33
CA PRO A 81 -21.29 -14.96 6.57
C PRO A 81 -20.72 -15.96 5.55
N GLY A 82 -20.44 -15.53 4.31
CA GLY A 82 -19.91 -16.38 3.25
C GLY A 82 -18.37 -16.52 3.20
N ASN A 83 -17.63 -15.86 4.09
CA ASN A 83 -16.17 -16.01 4.16
C ASN A 83 -15.77 -17.05 5.23
N SER A 84 -14.51 -17.49 5.18
CA SER A 84 -13.96 -18.48 6.11
C SER A 84 -13.53 -17.90 7.45
N GLU A 85 -13.73 -16.59 7.69
CA GLU A 85 -13.25 -15.91 8.90
C GLU A 85 -13.99 -16.40 10.16
N VAL A 86 -13.21 -16.79 11.16
CA VAL A 86 -13.64 -17.16 12.51
C VAL A 86 -12.71 -16.54 13.55
N TYR A 87 -13.12 -16.55 14.82
CA TYR A 87 -12.30 -16.06 15.93
C TYR A 87 -12.10 -17.17 16.95
N VAL A 88 -10.83 -17.47 17.23
CA VAL A 88 -10.42 -18.32 18.35
C VAL A 88 -10.38 -17.46 19.61
N ILE A 89 -11.16 -17.85 20.61
CA ILE A 89 -11.26 -17.18 21.90
C ILE A 89 -10.64 -18.09 22.96
N ALA A 90 -9.40 -17.79 23.34
CA ALA A 90 -8.67 -18.51 24.37
C ALA A 90 -8.80 -17.78 25.71
N LYS A 91 -9.33 -18.46 26.74
CA LYS A 91 -9.64 -17.84 28.04
C LYS A 91 -8.84 -18.45 29.16
N TYR A 92 -8.44 -17.59 30.10
CA TYR A 92 -7.72 -17.92 31.32
C TYR A 92 -6.35 -18.53 31.04
N PHE A 93 -5.40 -17.67 30.68
CA PHE A 93 -4.02 -18.06 30.43
C PHE A 93 -3.39 -18.72 31.65
N ARG A 94 -2.98 -19.99 31.50
CA ARG A 94 -2.41 -20.81 32.59
C ARG A 94 -0.90 -20.64 32.73
N LYS A 95 -0.22 -20.23 31.66
CA LYS A 95 1.24 -20.19 31.51
C LYS A 95 1.92 -21.49 32.00
N PRO A 96 1.96 -22.55 31.17
CA PRO A 96 2.71 -23.76 31.47
C PRO A 96 4.16 -23.49 31.90
N GLU A 97 4.67 -24.31 32.81
CA GLU A 97 6.06 -24.20 33.27
C GLU A 97 7.03 -24.40 32.10
N GLY A 98 8.06 -23.55 32.02
CA GLY A 98 9.05 -23.59 30.94
C GLY A 98 8.59 -23.02 29.60
N LEU A 99 7.34 -22.55 29.46
CA LEU A 99 6.80 -22.01 28.20
C LEU A 99 7.71 -20.96 27.56
N ASP A 100 8.27 -20.04 28.34
CA ASP A 100 9.10 -18.94 27.83
C ASP A 100 10.29 -19.43 26.99
N ALA A 101 10.94 -20.53 27.39
CA ALA A 101 12.06 -21.12 26.66
C ALA A 101 11.64 -21.75 25.32
N TYR A 102 10.41 -22.25 25.24
CA TYR A 102 9.85 -22.76 23.98
C TYR A 102 9.40 -21.63 23.07
N LEU A 103 8.81 -20.56 23.61
CA LEU A 103 8.39 -19.40 22.81
C LEU A 103 9.56 -18.79 22.05
N ASP A 104 10.71 -18.60 22.71
CA ASP A 104 11.90 -18.04 22.06
C ASP A 104 12.39 -18.95 20.91
N ARG A 105 12.41 -20.27 21.12
CA ARG A 105 12.76 -21.23 20.05
C ARG A 105 11.77 -21.21 18.89
N MET A 106 10.47 -21.09 19.17
CA MET A 106 9.44 -21.00 18.12
C MET A 106 9.58 -19.70 17.33
N PHE A 107 9.91 -18.58 17.99
CA PHE A 107 10.21 -17.31 17.33
C PHE A 107 11.40 -17.43 16.36
N ASP A 108 12.47 -18.11 16.76
CA ASP A 108 13.64 -18.34 15.91
C ASP A 108 13.35 -19.23 14.69
N HIS A 109 12.26 -20.01 14.74
CA HIS A 109 11.87 -20.97 13.69
C HIS A 109 10.52 -20.64 13.05
N LEU A 110 10.09 -19.38 13.06
CA LEU A 110 8.82 -18.94 12.44
C LEU A 110 8.71 -19.29 10.94
N ASP A 111 9.83 -19.48 10.26
CA ASP A 111 9.90 -19.84 8.84
C ASP A 111 9.91 -21.37 8.59
N SER A 112 9.80 -22.18 9.65
CA SER A 112 9.72 -23.63 9.52
C SER A 112 8.42 -24.06 8.85
N LYS A 113 8.51 -25.00 7.91
CA LYS A 113 7.36 -25.62 7.23
C LYS A 113 6.85 -26.91 7.92
N GLY A 114 7.62 -27.44 8.86
CA GLY A 114 7.26 -28.66 9.59
C GLY A 114 6.16 -28.43 10.62
N SER A 115 5.55 -29.50 11.11
CA SER A 115 4.61 -29.44 12.23
C SER A 115 5.34 -29.12 13.54
N MET A 116 4.66 -28.42 14.44
CA MET A 116 5.15 -28.15 15.80
C MET A 116 5.02 -29.38 16.69
N PHE A 117 4.04 -30.24 16.42
CA PHE A 117 3.78 -31.45 17.18
C PHE A 117 3.74 -32.67 16.26
N ASP A 118 4.17 -33.82 16.78
CA ASP A 118 3.86 -35.10 16.14
C ASP A 118 2.36 -35.38 16.35
N LEU A 119 1.66 -35.85 15.31
CA LEU A 119 0.23 -36.14 15.39
C LEU A 119 -0.12 -37.12 16.53
N LYS A 120 0.78 -38.06 16.83
CA LYS A 120 0.61 -39.05 17.91
C LYS A 120 0.60 -38.43 19.33
N ASP A 121 1.19 -37.24 19.47
CA ASP A 121 1.31 -36.52 20.74
C ASP A 121 0.13 -35.55 20.95
N ILE A 122 -0.72 -35.37 19.93
CA ILE A 122 -1.97 -34.63 20.03
C ILE A 122 -3.09 -35.61 20.40
N PRO A 123 -3.85 -35.37 21.48
CA PRO A 123 -4.96 -36.24 21.86
C PRO A 123 -5.97 -36.40 20.72
N THR A 124 -6.32 -37.65 20.37
CA THR A 124 -7.27 -37.93 19.29
C THR A 124 -8.60 -37.22 19.48
N ALA A 125 -9.10 -37.15 20.72
CA ALA A 125 -10.34 -36.43 21.05
C ALA A 125 -10.26 -34.92 20.75
N PHE A 126 -9.07 -34.31 20.85
CA PHE A 126 -8.86 -32.92 20.46
C PHE A 126 -8.94 -32.78 18.94
N VAL A 127 -8.25 -33.65 18.19
CA VAL A 127 -8.27 -33.66 16.72
C VAL A 127 -9.69 -33.86 16.18
N GLU A 128 -10.44 -34.80 16.76
CA GLU A 128 -11.86 -35.01 16.43
C GLU A 128 -12.69 -33.75 16.68
N ARG A 129 -12.48 -33.07 17.81
CA ARG A 129 -13.18 -31.81 18.11
C ARG A 129 -12.84 -30.69 17.12
N VAL A 130 -11.58 -30.59 16.69
CA VAL A 130 -11.17 -29.61 15.67
C VAL A 130 -11.86 -29.93 14.35
N ARG A 131 -11.89 -31.20 13.93
CA ARG A 131 -12.59 -31.64 12.71
C ARG A 131 -14.08 -31.32 12.77
N ASP A 132 -14.79 -31.68 13.84
CA ASP A 132 -16.22 -31.42 14.00
C ASP A 132 -16.52 -29.91 13.98
N CYS A 133 -15.64 -29.10 14.56
CA CYS A 133 -15.72 -27.64 14.52
C CYS A 133 -15.54 -27.10 13.09
N ALA A 134 -14.57 -27.64 12.34
CA ALA A 134 -14.28 -27.23 10.98
C ALA A 134 -15.45 -27.55 10.05
N GLU A 135 -16.02 -28.76 10.18
CA GLU A 135 -17.21 -29.19 9.45
C GLU A 135 -18.42 -28.29 9.72
N PHE A 136 -18.65 -27.92 10.99
CA PHE A 136 -19.73 -27.01 11.37
C PHE A 136 -19.64 -25.67 10.63
N PHE A 137 -18.47 -25.01 10.62
CA PHE A 137 -18.32 -23.72 9.96
C PHE A 137 -18.32 -23.83 8.43
N MET A 138 -17.76 -24.91 7.88
CA MET A 138 -17.80 -25.21 6.45
C MET A 138 -19.25 -25.34 5.95
N MET A 139 -20.10 -26.07 6.67
CA MET A 139 -21.51 -26.23 6.31
C MET A 139 -22.26 -24.89 6.30
N HIS A 140 -22.05 -24.05 7.32
CA HIS A 140 -22.67 -22.71 7.37
C HIS A 140 -22.19 -21.82 6.21
N GLN A 141 -20.90 -21.87 5.90
CA GLN A 141 -20.35 -21.11 4.79
C GLN A 141 -20.95 -21.56 3.45
N GLN A 142 -21.04 -22.88 3.23
CA GLN A 142 -21.61 -23.45 2.02
C GLN A 142 -23.06 -23.00 1.84
N GLU A 143 -23.90 -23.12 2.87
CA GLU A 143 -25.31 -22.70 2.82
C GLU A 143 -25.44 -21.22 2.42
N VAL A 144 -24.63 -20.35 3.00
CA VAL A 144 -24.64 -18.91 2.69
C VAL A 144 -24.19 -18.65 1.25
N ILE A 145 -23.17 -19.35 0.77
CA ILE A 145 -22.69 -19.20 -0.62
C ILE A 145 -23.77 -19.66 -1.60
N GLU A 146 -24.38 -20.82 -1.37
CA GLU A 146 -25.48 -21.35 -2.20
C GLU A 146 -26.68 -20.39 -2.22
N HIS A 147 -27.04 -19.84 -1.06
CA HIS A 147 -28.08 -18.82 -0.94
C HIS A 147 -27.72 -17.58 -1.77
N ASN A 148 -26.51 -17.05 -1.63
CA ASN A 148 -26.08 -15.88 -2.39
C ASN A 148 -26.12 -16.12 -3.90
N ILE A 149 -25.67 -17.29 -4.38
CA ILE A 149 -25.73 -17.67 -5.79
C ILE A 149 -27.19 -17.73 -6.27
N TYR A 150 -28.07 -18.32 -5.48
CA TYR A 150 -29.49 -18.45 -5.81
C TYR A 150 -30.20 -17.10 -5.97
N TYR A 151 -29.89 -16.12 -5.12
CA TYR A 151 -30.50 -14.79 -5.18
C TYR A 151 -29.76 -13.79 -6.07
N TYR A 152 -28.50 -14.06 -6.48
CA TYR A 152 -27.69 -13.12 -7.26
C TYR A 152 -28.37 -12.58 -8.52
N ARG A 153 -29.18 -13.40 -9.21
CA ARG A 153 -29.90 -13.00 -10.44
C ARG A 153 -31.38 -12.70 -10.23
N LYS A 154 -31.85 -12.70 -8.98
CA LYS A 154 -33.25 -12.43 -8.65
C LYS A 154 -33.39 -10.96 -8.28
N GLU A 155 -33.97 -10.18 -9.17
CA GLU A 155 -34.39 -8.81 -8.84
C GLU A 155 -35.77 -8.86 -8.18
N ASP A 156 -35.82 -8.61 -6.87
CA ASP A 156 -37.07 -8.44 -6.11
C ASP A 156 -36.97 -7.22 -5.21
N LYS A 157 -37.44 -6.08 -5.74
CA LYS A 157 -37.40 -4.80 -5.03
C LYS A 157 -38.14 -4.82 -3.68
N HIS A 158 -39.18 -5.64 -3.55
CA HIS A 158 -39.93 -5.74 -2.29
C HIS A 158 -39.13 -6.48 -1.23
N GLU A 159 -38.40 -7.54 -1.62
CA GLU A 159 -37.50 -8.24 -0.70
C GLU A 159 -36.30 -7.37 -0.33
N ASP A 160 -35.76 -6.58 -1.27
CA ASP A 160 -34.70 -5.60 -0.98
C ASP A 160 -35.13 -4.57 0.07
N ASP A 161 -36.30 -3.95 -0.11
CA ASP A 161 -36.86 -3.00 0.86
C ASP A 161 -37.06 -3.64 2.24
N ARG A 162 -37.55 -4.88 2.27
CA ARG A 162 -37.73 -5.65 3.50
C ARG A 162 -36.39 -5.95 4.19
N LEU A 163 -35.38 -6.36 3.44
CA LEU A 163 -34.04 -6.64 3.96
C LEU A 163 -33.38 -5.38 4.51
N ASP A 164 -33.56 -4.23 3.86
CA ASP A 164 -33.04 -2.96 4.36
C ASP A 164 -33.73 -2.50 5.64
N MET A 165 -35.05 -2.68 5.76
CA MET A 165 -35.75 -2.46 7.03
C MET A 165 -35.24 -3.41 8.13
N PHE A 166 -35.02 -4.68 7.79
CA PHE A 166 -34.50 -5.66 8.74
C PHE A 166 -33.09 -5.30 9.21
N ARG A 167 -32.19 -4.90 8.30
CA ARG A 167 -30.84 -4.43 8.62
C ARG A 167 -30.87 -3.25 9.59
N LYS A 168 -31.71 -2.25 9.33
CA LYS A 168 -31.86 -1.07 10.23
C LYS A 168 -32.26 -1.49 11.64
N ARG A 169 -33.27 -2.35 11.78
CA ARG A 169 -33.71 -2.88 13.09
C ARG A 169 -32.63 -3.68 13.80
N MET A 170 -31.87 -4.49 13.07
CA MET A 170 -30.75 -5.25 13.63
C MET A 170 -29.64 -4.32 14.13
N CYS A 171 -29.33 -3.24 13.39
CA CYS A 171 -28.40 -2.22 13.84
C CYS A 171 -28.87 -1.55 15.13
N GLU A 172 -30.13 -1.11 15.20
CA GLU A 172 -30.71 -0.51 16.42
C GLU A 172 -30.60 -1.46 17.62
N ALA A 173 -31.03 -2.72 17.44
CA ALA A 173 -30.96 -3.74 18.48
C ALA A 173 -29.51 -4.01 18.95
N PHE A 174 -28.53 -3.96 18.05
CA PHE A 174 -27.12 -4.11 18.38
C PHE A 174 -26.62 -2.99 19.29
N PHE A 175 -26.89 -1.72 18.94
CA PHE A 175 -26.52 -0.57 19.75
C PHE A 175 -27.22 -0.59 21.12
N ASP A 176 -28.49 -0.97 21.14
CA ASP A 176 -29.26 -1.06 22.38
C ASP A 176 -28.79 -2.19 23.30
N ARG A 177 -28.46 -3.36 22.73
CA ARG A 177 -28.00 -4.53 23.50
C ARG A 177 -26.62 -4.28 24.10
N TYR A 178 -25.68 -3.78 23.31
CA TYR A 178 -24.28 -3.59 23.72
C TYR A 178 -24.00 -2.20 24.30
N LYS A 179 -25.02 -1.32 24.37
CA LYS A 179 -24.94 0.03 24.94
C LYS A 179 -23.82 0.85 24.31
N ILE A 180 -23.65 0.72 23.00
CA ILE A 180 -22.61 1.43 22.24
C ILE A 180 -22.95 2.92 22.23
N LYS A 181 -21.99 3.73 22.65
CA LYS A 181 -22.11 5.19 22.70
C LYS A 181 -20.92 5.82 22.00
N GLN A 182 -21.12 7.02 21.47
CA GLN A 182 -20.02 7.81 20.92
C GLN A 182 -18.99 8.08 22.03
N ILE A 183 -17.71 7.87 21.71
CA ILE A 183 -16.61 8.21 22.62
C ILE A 183 -16.63 9.72 22.86
N ARG A 184 -16.49 10.16 24.12
CA ARG A 184 -16.41 11.59 24.43
C ARG A 184 -15.17 12.17 23.77
N ARG A 185 -15.25 13.41 23.27
CA ARG A 185 -14.09 14.04 22.61
C ARG A 185 -12.84 14.02 23.52
N SER A 186 -13.01 14.29 24.81
CA SER A 186 -11.96 14.23 25.84
C SER A 186 -11.30 12.86 26.04
N GLU A 187 -11.98 11.78 25.64
CA GLU A 187 -11.54 10.40 25.76
C GLU A 187 -11.00 9.85 24.44
N ALA A 188 -11.08 10.62 23.36
CA ALA A 188 -10.49 10.25 22.08
C ALA A 188 -8.96 10.28 22.16
N ILE A 189 -8.31 9.23 21.65
CA ILE A 189 -6.84 9.09 21.64
C ILE A 189 -6.17 10.26 20.89
N LEU A 190 -6.85 10.81 19.88
CA LEU A 190 -6.38 11.94 19.07
C LEU A 190 -7.14 13.22 19.41
N HIS A 191 -7.22 13.57 20.70
CA HIS A 191 -7.91 14.78 21.17
C HIS A 191 -7.36 16.05 20.50
N GLY A 192 -8.23 16.82 19.83
CA GLY A 192 -7.87 18.09 19.19
C GLY A 192 -7.25 17.95 17.80
N VAL A 193 -7.11 16.74 17.27
CA VAL A 193 -6.67 16.48 15.89
C VAL A 193 -7.89 16.15 15.02
N ASP A 194 -8.17 16.98 14.02
CA ASP A 194 -9.21 16.69 13.03
C ASP A 194 -8.70 15.63 12.05
N VAL A 195 -9.09 14.38 12.29
CA VAL A 195 -8.78 13.24 11.40
C VAL A 195 -9.75 13.19 10.22
N SER A 196 -10.90 13.88 10.30
CA SER A 196 -11.94 13.87 9.27
C SER A 196 -11.72 14.87 8.14
N GLY A 197 -11.02 15.98 8.39
CA GLY A 197 -10.87 17.08 7.44
C GLY A 197 -9.79 16.91 6.36
N ASN A 198 -8.61 16.38 6.70
CA ASN A 198 -7.42 16.49 5.82
C ASN A 198 -6.80 15.15 5.35
N GLY A 199 -7.39 14.00 5.69
CA GLY A 199 -6.81 12.69 5.33
C GLY A 199 -7.79 11.51 5.29
N ALA A 200 -9.09 11.76 5.44
CA ALA A 200 -10.13 10.72 5.52
C ALA A 200 -10.68 10.29 4.15
N VAL A 201 -10.30 10.95 3.05
CA VAL A 201 -10.70 10.50 1.72
C VAL A 201 -9.90 9.24 1.42
N ASN A 202 -10.58 8.09 1.45
CA ASN A 202 -9.99 6.87 0.93
C ASN A 202 -9.78 7.02 -0.58
N ILE A 203 -8.58 7.45 -0.98
CA ILE A 203 -8.18 7.58 -2.39
C ILE A 203 -8.07 6.22 -3.09
N ASN A 204 -8.09 5.12 -2.33
CA ASN A 204 -8.02 3.75 -2.81
C ASN A 204 -9.33 3.03 -2.49
N PRO A 205 -10.41 3.29 -3.22
CA PRO A 205 -11.58 2.42 -3.17
C PRO A 205 -11.14 0.98 -3.49
N ARG A 206 -11.86 -0.01 -2.96
CA ARG A 206 -11.59 -1.41 -3.29
C ARG A 206 -12.04 -1.62 -4.73
N ASP A 207 -11.12 -1.48 -5.67
CA ASP A 207 -11.35 -1.79 -7.07
C ASP A 207 -11.56 -3.30 -7.23
N SER A 208 -12.62 -3.67 -7.95
CA SER A 208 -12.90 -5.07 -8.29
C SER A 208 -12.02 -5.48 -9.47
N TYR A 209 -10.90 -6.16 -9.20
CA TYR A 209 -9.96 -6.65 -10.22
C TYR A 209 -10.46 -7.90 -10.94
N GLY A 210 -11.71 -7.87 -11.43
CA GLY A 210 -12.33 -9.02 -12.09
C GLY A 210 -12.49 -10.25 -11.19
N THR A 211 -12.88 -11.37 -11.80
CA THR A 211 -12.95 -12.67 -11.11
C THR A 211 -11.57 -13.29 -10.93
N TYR A 212 -11.43 -14.24 -10.01
CA TYR A 212 -10.18 -15.03 -9.88
C TYR A 212 -9.80 -15.71 -11.20
N ASN A 213 -10.78 -16.26 -11.92
CA ASN A 213 -10.55 -16.92 -13.20
C ASN A 213 -10.04 -15.93 -14.26
N GLU A 214 -10.58 -14.71 -14.30
CA GLU A 214 -10.05 -13.65 -15.16
C GLU A 214 -8.59 -13.36 -14.81
N ARG A 215 -8.26 -13.10 -13.54
CA ARG A 215 -6.88 -12.83 -13.11
C ARG A 215 -5.93 -14.00 -13.40
N SER A 216 -6.38 -15.22 -13.16
CA SER A 216 -5.61 -16.43 -13.44
C SER A 216 -5.32 -16.58 -14.94
N LEU A 217 -6.33 -16.40 -15.79
CA LEU A 217 -6.18 -16.44 -17.24
C LEU A 217 -5.19 -15.36 -17.72
N LEU A 218 -5.29 -14.13 -17.20
CA LEU A 218 -4.37 -13.04 -17.50
C LEU A 218 -2.92 -13.38 -17.12
N SER A 219 -2.73 -14.04 -15.98
CA SER A 219 -1.39 -14.45 -15.54
C SER A 219 -0.76 -15.49 -16.47
N MET A 220 -1.58 -16.29 -17.17
CA MET A 220 -1.14 -17.34 -18.10
C MET A 220 -0.98 -16.85 -19.54
N THR A 221 -1.56 -15.69 -19.89
CA THR A 221 -1.36 -15.06 -21.20
C THR A 221 0.02 -14.40 -21.30
N GLY A 222 0.73 -14.65 -22.40
CA GLY A 222 2.07 -14.11 -22.66
C GLY A 222 2.15 -13.38 -24.02
N GLY A 223 3.22 -12.60 -24.21
CA GLY A 223 3.47 -11.90 -25.48
C GLY A 223 2.42 -10.82 -25.79
N ASP A 224 2.06 -10.72 -27.07
CA ASP A 224 1.19 -9.66 -27.61
C ASP A 224 -0.23 -9.66 -27.03
N GLU A 225 -0.77 -10.83 -26.69
CA GLU A 225 -2.10 -10.95 -26.10
C GLU A 225 -2.15 -10.27 -24.72
N ARG A 226 -1.10 -10.45 -23.91
CA ARG A 226 -0.97 -9.76 -22.63
C ARG A 226 -0.90 -8.24 -22.83
N LEU A 227 -0.16 -7.76 -23.82
CA LEU A 227 -0.08 -6.32 -24.10
C LEU A 227 -1.43 -5.75 -24.54
N ASN A 228 -2.21 -6.48 -25.34
CA ASN A 228 -3.55 -6.03 -25.74
C ASN A 228 -4.50 -5.89 -24.55
N ILE A 229 -4.47 -6.85 -23.63
CA ILE A 229 -5.32 -6.77 -22.44
C ILE A 229 -4.89 -5.60 -21.54
N LEU A 230 -3.59 -5.34 -21.44
CA LEU A 230 -3.09 -4.16 -20.72
C LEU A 230 -3.55 -2.86 -21.41
N ARG A 231 -3.64 -2.81 -22.74
CA ARG A 231 -4.19 -1.65 -23.48
C ARG A 231 -5.69 -1.45 -23.18
N ASP A 232 -6.49 -2.51 -23.27
CA ASP A 232 -7.92 -2.43 -22.93
C ASP A 232 -8.15 -1.97 -21.48
N LYS A 233 -7.28 -2.44 -20.57
CA LYS A 233 -7.30 -2.01 -19.15
C LYS A 233 -6.88 -0.56 -18.98
N LEU A 234 -5.89 -0.08 -19.75
CA LEU A 234 -5.48 1.33 -19.76
C LEU A 234 -6.65 2.23 -20.19
N ASP A 235 -7.36 1.86 -21.27
CA ASP A 235 -8.52 2.60 -21.77
C ASP A 235 -9.63 2.68 -20.70
N ALA A 236 -9.97 1.56 -20.06
CA ALA A 236 -10.95 1.52 -18.97
C ALA A 236 -10.53 2.39 -17.76
N MET A 237 -9.23 2.48 -17.47
CA MET A 237 -8.71 3.31 -16.38
C MET A 237 -8.78 4.81 -16.71
N TYR A 238 -8.59 5.22 -17.97
CA TYR A 238 -8.84 6.59 -18.41
C TYR A 238 -10.32 6.96 -18.31
N GLU A 239 -11.23 6.07 -18.71
CA GLU A 239 -12.67 6.31 -18.64
C GLU A 239 -13.20 6.44 -17.21
N SER A 240 -12.63 5.68 -16.28
CA SER A 240 -13.05 5.63 -14.87
C SER A 240 -12.20 6.51 -13.95
N LYS A 241 -11.34 7.38 -14.51
CA LYS A 241 -10.37 8.17 -13.74
C LYS A 241 -11.05 9.10 -12.73
N PRO A 242 -10.77 8.96 -11.42
CA PRO A 242 -11.30 9.88 -10.42
C PRO A 242 -10.54 11.21 -10.42
N SER A 243 -11.24 12.28 -10.07
CA SER A 243 -10.63 13.60 -9.84
C SER A 243 -10.78 13.99 -8.38
N PHE A 244 -9.66 14.13 -7.67
CA PHE A 244 -9.64 14.49 -6.26
C PHE A 244 -9.43 15.99 -6.11
N MET A 245 -10.40 16.72 -5.58
CA MET A 245 -10.31 18.18 -5.42
C MET A 245 -9.81 18.88 -6.70
N PRO A 246 -10.61 18.93 -7.79
CA PRO A 246 -10.15 19.34 -9.13
C PRO A 246 -9.53 20.75 -9.22
N ARG A 247 -9.78 21.62 -8.23
CA ARG A 247 -9.24 22.99 -8.16
C ARG A 247 -7.89 23.06 -7.44
N ALA A 248 -7.43 21.97 -6.86
CA ALA A 248 -6.17 21.89 -6.16
C ALA A 248 -5.00 22.14 -7.12
N LYS A 249 -4.05 22.99 -6.69
CA LYS A 249 -2.86 23.33 -7.49
C LYS A 249 -1.59 23.03 -6.71
N LEU A 250 -0.52 22.68 -7.43
CA LEU A 250 0.81 22.49 -6.83
C LEU A 250 1.33 23.75 -6.15
N SER A 251 0.94 24.94 -6.63
CA SER A 251 1.28 26.23 -6.04
C SER A 251 0.47 26.60 -4.79
N ASP A 252 -0.55 25.81 -4.41
CA ASP A 252 -1.34 26.10 -3.21
C ASP A 252 -0.46 26.03 -1.95
N ARG A 253 -0.67 26.97 -1.02
CA ARG A 253 0.05 27.04 0.25
C ARG A 253 -0.49 25.97 1.21
N SER A 254 0.41 25.21 1.84
CA SER A 254 0.04 24.33 2.96
C SER A 254 -0.13 25.17 4.23
N LEU A 255 -1.01 24.76 5.15
CA LEU A 255 -1.19 25.44 6.45
C LEU A 255 0.10 25.43 7.29
N ALA A 256 1.01 24.48 7.04
CA ALA A 256 2.31 24.41 7.69
C ALA A 256 3.34 25.42 7.14
N SER A 257 3.05 26.09 6.01
CA SER A 257 3.99 27.03 5.34
C SER A 257 4.19 28.36 6.07
N SER A 258 3.49 28.61 7.19
CA SER A 258 3.71 29.78 8.05
C SER A 258 4.88 29.61 9.04
N ARG A 259 5.55 28.45 9.05
CA ARG A 259 6.70 28.14 9.89
C ARG A 259 8.02 28.56 9.23
N SER A 260 9.06 28.81 10.02
CA SER A 260 10.36 29.21 9.49
C SER A 260 11.02 28.08 8.68
N SER A 261 11.91 28.43 7.74
CA SER A 261 12.55 27.49 6.81
C SER A 261 13.28 26.33 7.49
N LEU A 262 13.87 26.59 8.66
CA LEU A 262 14.58 25.61 9.49
C LEU A 262 13.65 24.59 10.17
N GLU A 263 12.34 24.85 10.25
CA GLU A 263 11.38 23.93 10.89
C GLU A 263 10.76 22.92 9.92
N ILE A 264 10.86 23.14 8.60
CA ILE A 264 10.18 22.32 7.59
C ILE A 264 11.10 21.25 6.98
N ILE A 265 12.41 21.51 6.87
CA ILE A 265 13.38 20.51 6.42
C ILE A 265 13.67 19.56 7.58
N GLN A 266 13.17 18.34 7.48
CA GLN A 266 13.42 17.30 8.46
C GLN A 266 13.64 15.99 7.69
N LEU A 267 14.91 15.64 7.54
CA LEU A 267 15.30 14.44 6.82
C LEU A 267 14.84 13.19 7.57
N CYS A 268 14.36 12.19 6.83
CA CYS A 268 14.12 10.87 7.37
C CYS A 268 14.95 9.84 6.61
N CYS A 269 15.59 8.91 7.33
CA CYS A 269 16.42 7.88 6.75
C CYS A 269 15.84 6.49 6.98
N GLY A 270 16.02 5.62 6.00
CA GLY A 270 15.52 4.25 6.04
C GLY A 270 16.22 3.37 5.03
N LYS A 271 15.72 2.15 4.84
CA LYS A 271 16.27 1.23 3.82
C LYS A 271 16.06 1.81 2.43
N SER A 272 17.07 1.73 1.58
CA SER A 272 16.99 2.18 0.18
C SER A 272 15.80 1.53 -0.55
N ILE A 273 15.04 2.35 -1.28
CA ILE A 273 13.83 1.94 -2.00
C ILE A 273 14.22 1.48 -3.40
N ARG A 274 14.18 0.16 -3.62
CA ARG A 274 14.44 -0.42 -4.96
C ARG A 274 13.20 -0.39 -5.86
N ARG A 275 12.03 -0.70 -5.31
CA ARG A 275 10.76 -0.79 -6.03
C ARG A 275 9.62 -0.20 -5.19
N ILE A 276 8.70 0.49 -5.84
CA ILE A 276 7.50 1.05 -5.21
C ILE A 276 6.32 0.13 -5.47
N LEU A 277 5.76 -0.46 -4.41
CA LEU A 277 4.55 -1.29 -4.49
C LEU A 277 3.28 -0.52 -4.12
N SER A 278 3.45 0.59 -3.40
CA SER A 278 2.37 1.50 -3.03
C SER A 278 2.97 2.88 -2.73
N SER A 279 2.19 3.93 -2.97
CA SER A 279 2.54 5.28 -2.56
C SER A 279 1.29 6.00 -2.09
N LYS A 280 1.46 6.90 -1.10
CA LYS A 280 0.37 7.77 -0.63
C LYS A 280 0.07 8.91 -1.59
N PHE A 281 0.90 9.11 -2.61
CA PHE A 281 0.83 10.22 -3.56
C PHE A 281 0.17 9.84 -4.89
N VAL A 282 -0.41 8.65 -4.99
CA VAL A 282 -1.06 8.12 -6.20
C VAL A 282 -2.07 7.04 -5.79
N MET A 283 -3.03 6.72 -6.65
CA MET A 283 -3.88 5.55 -6.45
C MET A 283 -3.07 4.25 -6.54
N ILE A 284 -3.34 3.32 -5.63
CA ILE A 284 -2.64 2.03 -5.56
C ILE A 284 -2.90 1.19 -6.82
N SER A 285 -4.10 1.26 -7.40
CA SER A 285 -4.41 0.60 -8.66
C SER A 285 -3.53 1.10 -9.81
N TYR A 286 -3.17 2.38 -9.81
CA TYR A 286 -2.41 3.02 -10.89
C TYR A 286 -0.93 2.66 -10.79
N VAL A 287 -0.33 2.71 -9.59
CA VAL A 287 1.07 2.29 -9.41
C VAL A 287 1.27 0.77 -9.60
N ARG A 288 0.27 -0.04 -9.23
CA ARG A 288 0.27 -1.48 -9.50
C ARG A 288 0.17 -1.75 -11.00
N PHE A 289 -0.70 -1.02 -11.70
CA PHE A 289 -0.83 -1.15 -13.15
C PHE A 289 0.44 -0.68 -13.89
N LEU A 290 1.05 0.44 -13.48
CA LEU A 290 2.35 0.87 -13.98
C LEU A 290 3.41 -0.24 -13.80
N SER A 291 3.48 -0.82 -12.60
CA SER A 291 4.38 -1.95 -12.32
C SER A 291 4.11 -3.16 -13.23
N GLU A 292 2.84 -3.48 -13.49
CA GLU A 292 2.42 -4.59 -14.34
C GLU A 292 2.82 -4.36 -15.81
N VAL A 293 2.59 -3.15 -16.32
CA VAL A 293 3.00 -2.73 -17.67
C VAL A 293 4.52 -2.74 -17.81
N THR A 294 5.23 -2.14 -16.85
CA THR A 294 6.70 -2.14 -16.83
C THR A 294 7.27 -3.56 -16.85
N ASP A 295 6.79 -4.45 -15.98
CA ASP A 295 7.27 -5.85 -15.94
C ASP A 295 6.97 -6.57 -17.27
N ALA A 296 5.79 -6.36 -17.87
CA ALA A 296 5.43 -6.96 -19.15
C ALA A 296 6.32 -6.45 -20.29
N VAL A 297 6.55 -5.14 -20.38
CA VAL A 297 7.35 -4.53 -21.45
C VAL A 297 8.82 -4.89 -21.32
N ILE A 298 9.40 -4.80 -20.11
CA ILE A 298 10.82 -5.16 -19.87
C ILE A 298 11.09 -6.62 -20.22
N SER A 299 10.14 -7.52 -19.95
CA SER A 299 10.31 -8.94 -20.26
C SER A 299 10.48 -9.24 -21.77
N LEU A 300 10.11 -8.28 -22.63
CA LEU A 300 10.21 -8.38 -24.08
C LEU A 300 11.46 -7.70 -24.65
N ILE A 301 12.20 -6.92 -23.84
CA ILE A 301 13.39 -6.20 -24.31
C ILE A 301 14.59 -7.17 -24.40
N PRO A 302 15.22 -7.34 -25.58
CA PRO A 302 16.43 -8.14 -25.72
C PRO A 302 17.56 -7.60 -24.85
N GLN A 303 18.32 -8.47 -24.19
CA GLN A 303 19.51 -8.03 -23.45
C GLN A 303 20.55 -7.45 -24.41
N GLY A 304 20.93 -6.18 -24.20
CA GLY A 304 22.04 -5.54 -24.91
C GLY A 304 21.67 -4.42 -25.89
N GLU A 305 20.41 -3.98 -25.96
CA GLU A 305 20.05 -2.76 -26.68
C GLU A 305 20.58 -1.50 -25.96
N GLU A 306 21.08 -0.52 -26.73
CA GLU A 306 21.46 0.78 -26.19
C GLU A 306 20.19 1.51 -25.73
N THR A 307 20.09 1.76 -24.42
CA THR A 307 19.01 2.58 -23.85
C THR A 307 19.31 4.05 -24.09
N ALA A 308 18.28 4.83 -24.45
CA ALA A 308 18.36 6.28 -24.48
C ALA A 308 18.91 6.85 -23.15
N PRO A 309 19.58 8.02 -23.16
CA PRO A 309 20.03 8.65 -21.93
C PRO A 309 18.84 8.96 -21.03
N LEU A 310 18.93 8.56 -19.75
CA LEU A 310 17.86 8.73 -18.77
C LEU A 310 17.42 10.19 -18.60
N PHE A 311 18.36 11.14 -18.69
CA PHE A 311 18.09 12.57 -18.57
C PHE A 311 18.63 13.31 -19.79
N THR A 312 17.81 14.17 -20.38
CA THR A 312 18.20 15.07 -21.47
C THR A 312 17.78 16.50 -21.14
N LEU A 313 18.66 17.47 -21.41
CA LEU A 313 18.36 18.89 -21.18
C LEU A 313 18.32 19.63 -22.52
N ASP A 314 17.14 20.09 -22.92
CA ASP A 314 16.99 21.06 -23.99
C ASP A 314 17.26 22.47 -23.42
N ARG A 315 18.41 23.04 -23.76
CA ARG A 315 18.82 24.37 -23.29
C ARG A 315 18.03 25.51 -23.92
N SER A 316 17.32 25.28 -25.04
CA SER A 316 16.52 26.34 -25.69
C SER A 316 15.24 26.64 -24.94
N SER A 317 14.59 25.60 -24.41
CA SER A 317 13.38 25.70 -23.58
C SER A 317 13.66 25.55 -22.09
N TYR A 318 14.91 25.21 -21.73
CA TYR A 318 15.34 24.83 -20.39
C TYR A 318 14.47 23.71 -19.80
N THR A 319 14.24 22.68 -20.62
CA THR A 319 13.45 21.50 -20.28
C THR A 319 14.35 20.31 -20.01
N LEU A 320 14.30 19.78 -18.78
CA LEU A 320 14.91 18.52 -18.38
C LEU A 320 13.88 17.41 -18.58
N SER A 321 14.12 16.52 -19.55
CA SER A 321 13.23 15.40 -19.86
C SER A 321 13.80 14.10 -19.31
N ILE A 322 12.92 13.33 -18.68
CA ILE A 322 13.20 11.96 -18.21
C ILE A 322 12.68 10.98 -19.26
N ASP A 323 13.56 10.10 -19.74
CA ASP A 323 13.17 9.06 -20.69
C ASP A 323 12.36 7.96 -20.00
N ILE A 324 11.17 7.67 -20.54
CA ILE A 324 10.19 6.76 -19.92
C ILE A 324 10.70 5.30 -19.94
N ASN A 325 11.36 4.89 -21.03
CA ASN A 325 11.90 3.53 -21.18
C ASN A 325 13.11 3.29 -20.28
N ALA A 326 14.05 4.24 -20.27
CA ALA A 326 15.21 4.21 -19.38
C ALA A 326 14.79 4.25 -17.91
N TYR A 327 13.74 5.01 -17.58
CA TYR A 327 13.15 5.01 -16.25
C TYR A 327 12.54 3.65 -15.88
N ALA A 328 11.74 3.06 -16.78
CA ALA A 328 11.09 1.77 -16.57
C ALA A 328 12.12 0.67 -16.27
N ALA A 329 13.20 0.62 -17.05
CA ALA A 329 14.31 -0.32 -16.86
C ALA A 329 15.23 0.02 -15.68
N PHE A 330 15.02 1.14 -14.98
CA PHE A 330 15.95 1.62 -13.97
C PHE A 330 15.91 0.75 -12.69
N PRO A 331 17.06 0.31 -12.16
CA PRO A 331 17.10 -0.75 -11.16
C PRO A 331 16.70 -0.33 -9.74
N SER A 332 16.64 0.98 -9.46
CA SER A 332 16.38 1.49 -8.11
C SER A 332 15.80 2.90 -8.13
N TYR A 333 14.63 3.06 -7.50
CA TYR A 333 13.98 4.36 -7.32
C TYR A 333 14.84 5.33 -6.50
N ASP A 334 15.48 4.84 -5.44
CA ASP A 334 16.37 5.63 -4.60
C ASP A 334 17.57 6.16 -5.41
N LEU A 335 18.18 5.33 -6.25
CA LEU A 335 19.28 5.77 -7.10
C LEU A 335 18.79 6.80 -8.14
N PHE A 336 17.62 6.56 -8.74
CA PHE A 336 17.01 7.46 -9.73
C PHE A 336 16.79 8.84 -9.14
N GLU A 337 16.12 8.94 -7.99
CA GLU A 337 15.76 10.24 -7.41
C GLU A 337 17.00 11.02 -6.95
N LYS A 338 18.07 10.35 -6.50
CA LYS A 338 19.34 11.01 -6.17
C LYS A 338 20.07 11.48 -7.41
N GLN A 339 20.03 10.73 -8.51
CA GLN A 339 20.61 11.20 -9.77
C GLN A 339 19.83 12.40 -10.32
N LEU A 340 18.50 12.32 -10.35
CA LEU A 340 17.65 13.43 -10.78
C LEU A 340 17.90 14.69 -9.93
N PHE A 341 18.01 14.56 -8.61
CA PHE A 341 18.32 15.69 -7.74
C PHE A 341 19.64 16.38 -8.10
N ARG A 342 20.69 15.61 -8.44
CA ARG A 342 21.98 16.18 -8.88
C ARG A 342 21.84 16.94 -10.20
N TYR A 343 21.15 16.36 -11.18
CA TYR A 343 20.87 17.04 -12.45
C TYR A 343 20.06 18.33 -12.25
N LEU A 344 19.05 18.30 -11.38
CA LEU A 344 18.27 19.49 -11.02
C LEU A 344 19.15 20.56 -10.35
N LEU A 345 20.03 20.16 -9.43
CA LEU A 345 20.98 21.09 -8.79
C LEU A 345 21.88 21.79 -9.81
N GLU A 346 22.44 21.03 -10.77
CA GLU A 346 23.26 21.57 -11.86
C GLU A 346 22.45 22.54 -12.73
N CYS A 347 21.28 22.11 -13.23
CA CYS A 347 20.42 22.96 -14.07
C CYS A 347 20.02 24.25 -13.33
N ILE A 348 19.56 24.15 -12.08
CA ILE A 348 19.10 25.34 -11.35
C ILE A 348 20.26 26.29 -11.06
N THR A 349 21.47 25.78 -10.82
CA THR A 349 22.66 26.60 -10.58
C THR A 349 23.13 27.32 -11.86
N ASP A 350 22.92 26.70 -13.03
CA ASP A 350 23.28 27.27 -14.33
C ASP A 350 22.29 28.35 -14.81
N LEU A 351 21.06 28.39 -14.28
CA LEU A 351 20.00 29.30 -14.72
C LEU A 351 20.42 30.78 -14.79
N PRO A 352 21.07 31.39 -13.78
CA PRO A 352 21.48 32.79 -13.83
C PRO A 352 22.49 33.11 -14.94
N LEU A 353 23.17 32.09 -15.48
CA LEU A 353 24.12 32.24 -16.59
C LEU A 353 23.42 32.25 -17.96
N GLN A 354 22.13 31.95 -18.01
CA GLN A 354 21.34 31.90 -19.24
C GLN A 354 20.53 33.20 -19.39
N GLU A 355 20.94 34.05 -20.34
CA GLU A 355 20.24 35.31 -20.59
C GLU A 355 18.75 35.09 -20.91
N GLY A 356 17.87 35.76 -20.15
CA GLY A 356 16.42 35.71 -20.37
C GLY A 356 15.71 34.45 -19.88
N VAL A 357 16.41 33.48 -19.28
CA VAL A 357 15.81 32.25 -18.74
C VAL A 357 15.72 32.33 -17.22
N ASN A 358 14.50 32.31 -16.70
CA ASN A 358 14.22 32.35 -15.26
C ASN A 358 13.30 31.21 -14.80
N HIS A 359 13.22 30.14 -15.58
CA HIS A 359 12.35 29.00 -15.34
C HIS A 359 13.06 27.69 -15.69
N LEU A 360 12.59 26.61 -15.08
CA LEU A 360 12.99 25.24 -15.38
C LEU A 360 11.72 24.41 -15.63
N VAL A 361 11.72 23.63 -16.70
CA VAL A 361 10.67 22.64 -16.95
C VAL A 361 11.26 21.26 -16.70
N VAL A 362 10.54 20.41 -15.98
CA VAL A 362 10.88 18.99 -15.82
C VAL A 362 9.76 18.17 -16.43
N GLU A 363 10.08 17.36 -17.43
CA GLU A 363 9.13 16.51 -18.15
C GLU A 363 9.28 15.06 -17.69
N ASN A 364 8.14 14.37 -17.56
CA ASN A 364 8.07 12.96 -17.17
C ASN A 364 8.60 12.67 -15.73
N TRP A 365 8.40 13.57 -14.77
CA TRP A 365 8.83 13.30 -13.39
C TRP A 365 7.75 12.64 -12.52
N LEU A 366 7.82 11.32 -12.36
CA LEU A 366 6.95 10.58 -11.43
C LEU A 366 7.26 10.89 -9.93
N LEU A 367 6.31 11.51 -9.22
CA LEU A 367 6.47 11.93 -7.82
C LEU A 367 5.96 10.87 -6.83
N LEU A 368 6.53 9.67 -6.89
CA LEU A 368 6.00 8.52 -6.15
C LEU A 368 6.57 8.36 -4.73
N THR A 369 7.67 9.03 -4.39
CA THR A 369 8.34 8.94 -3.08
C THR A 369 8.14 10.20 -2.22
N GLN A 370 8.27 10.05 -0.90
CA GLN A 370 8.30 11.21 0.01
C GLN A 370 9.47 12.15 -0.31
N PHE A 371 10.61 11.62 -0.77
CA PHE A 371 11.74 12.40 -1.24
C PHE A 371 11.38 13.26 -2.46
N SER A 372 10.83 12.65 -3.53
CA SER A 372 10.49 13.38 -4.76
C SER A 372 9.42 14.45 -4.52
N VAL A 373 8.35 14.12 -3.78
CA VAL A 373 7.30 15.10 -3.43
C VAL A 373 7.84 16.18 -2.49
N GLY A 374 8.68 15.79 -1.53
CA GLY A 374 9.37 16.72 -0.65
C GLY A 374 10.30 17.68 -1.39
N LEU A 375 10.95 17.21 -2.46
CA LEU A 375 11.82 18.03 -3.30
C LEU A 375 10.99 19.04 -4.10
N VAL A 376 9.89 18.63 -4.73
CA VAL A 376 8.97 19.57 -5.39
C VAL A 376 8.42 20.59 -4.41
N PHE A 377 8.03 20.15 -3.20
CA PHE A 377 7.59 21.05 -2.13
C PHE A 377 8.68 22.05 -1.75
N PHE A 378 9.92 21.59 -1.59
CA PHE A 378 11.06 22.45 -1.30
C PHE A 378 11.32 23.47 -2.42
N LEU A 379 11.37 23.00 -3.67
CA LEU A 379 11.62 23.85 -4.85
C LEU A 379 10.56 24.96 -4.97
N LYS A 380 9.27 24.64 -4.82
CA LYS A 380 8.21 25.65 -4.87
C LYS A 380 8.21 26.63 -3.69
N THR A 381 8.80 26.23 -2.56
CA THR A 381 8.75 27.01 -1.31
C THR A 381 9.95 27.93 -1.22
N TYR A 382 11.14 27.46 -1.59
CA TYR A 382 12.41 28.18 -1.35
C TYR A 382 13.17 28.55 -2.62
N VAL A 383 12.95 27.85 -3.74
CA VAL A 383 13.78 28.05 -4.95
C VAL A 383 13.07 28.89 -6.00
N PHE A 384 11.80 28.60 -6.27
CA PHE A 384 11.00 29.28 -7.29
C PHE A 384 9.76 29.94 -6.67
N GLU A 385 9.27 31.02 -7.27
CA GLU A 385 8.04 31.68 -6.80
C GLU A 385 6.78 30.90 -7.19
N HIS A 386 6.82 30.20 -8.33
CA HIS A 386 5.67 29.50 -8.88
C HIS A 386 6.01 28.09 -9.36
N VAL A 387 5.08 27.16 -9.14
CA VAL A 387 5.08 25.81 -9.73
C VAL A 387 3.71 25.53 -10.33
N GLU A 388 3.69 24.96 -11.53
CA GLU A 388 2.48 24.52 -12.20
C GLU A 388 2.70 23.21 -12.95
N SER A 389 1.64 22.41 -13.04
CA SER A 389 1.59 21.29 -13.98
C SER A 389 1.06 21.83 -15.30
N ALA A 390 1.82 21.64 -16.37
CA ALA A 390 1.45 21.98 -17.74
C ALA A 390 1.05 20.71 -18.51
N LEU A 391 0.46 20.91 -19.69
CA LEU A 391 0.12 19.81 -20.62
C LEU A 391 1.36 18.99 -20.98
N GLY A 392 1.16 17.69 -21.21
CA GLY A 392 2.21 16.76 -21.60
C GLY A 392 3.21 16.48 -20.48
N ASN A 393 2.74 16.19 -19.27
CA ASN A 393 3.58 15.67 -18.17
C ASN A 393 4.71 16.58 -17.71
N LYS A 394 4.51 17.89 -17.82
CA LYS A 394 5.50 18.93 -17.50
C LYS A 394 5.23 19.59 -16.17
N LEU A 395 6.24 19.63 -15.31
CA LEU A 395 6.28 20.49 -14.14
C LEU A 395 7.12 21.72 -14.45
N ARG A 396 6.48 22.89 -14.46
CA ARG A 396 7.16 24.16 -14.71
C ARG A 396 7.39 24.89 -13.40
N PHE A 397 8.65 25.19 -13.13
CA PHE A 397 9.09 26.05 -12.04
C PHE A 397 9.50 27.40 -12.61
N SER A 398 8.88 28.47 -12.14
CA SER A 398 9.05 29.81 -12.72
C SER A 398 9.49 30.82 -11.67
N TYR A 399 10.29 31.79 -12.13
CA TYR A 399 10.82 32.90 -11.34
C TYR A 399 11.73 32.40 -10.22
N LEU A 400 12.99 32.17 -10.56
CA LEU A 400 14.03 31.83 -9.59
C LEU A 400 14.16 32.94 -8.54
N LYS A 401 14.07 32.55 -7.27
CA LYS A 401 14.20 33.48 -6.14
C LYS A 401 15.66 33.93 -5.97
N PRO A 402 15.91 35.15 -5.45
CA PRO A 402 17.26 35.65 -5.23
C PRO A 402 18.13 34.74 -4.35
N ASP A 403 17.54 34.10 -3.33
CA ASP A 403 18.16 33.18 -2.38
C ASP A 403 17.90 31.69 -2.73
N GLY A 404 17.29 31.42 -3.88
CA GLY A 404 16.85 30.08 -4.26
C GLY A 404 18.01 29.10 -4.47
N ILE A 405 19.09 29.55 -5.10
CA ILE A 405 20.29 28.72 -5.32
C ILE A 405 20.98 28.41 -3.99
N ASP A 406 21.11 29.39 -3.11
CA ASP A 406 21.75 29.18 -1.80
C ASP A 406 20.93 28.23 -0.94
N SER A 407 19.60 28.34 -0.98
CA SER A 407 18.68 27.40 -0.33
C SER A 407 18.86 25.98 -0.89
N LEU A 408 18.98 25.82 -2.21
CA LEU A 408 19.16 24.52 -2.84
C LEU A 408 20.53 23.89 -2.51
N ARG A 409 21.59 24.70 -2.44
CA ARG A 409 22.92 24.26 -2.00
C ARG A 409 22.91 23.79 -0.54
N TYR A 410 22.27 24.56 0.34
CA TYR A 410 22.09 24.17 1.73
C TYR A 410 21.37 22.82 1.88
N LEU A 411 20.31 22.59 1.09
CA LEU A 411 19.62 21.31 1.06
C LEU A 411 20.56 20.18 0.62
N ASN A 412 21.35 20.39 -0.45
CA ASN A 412 22.29 19.40 -0.93
C ASN A 412 23.36 19.06 0.13
N GLU A 413 23.94 20.05 0.81
CA GLU A 413 24.88 19.84 1.90
C GLU A 413 24.25 19.04 3.04
N THR A 414 23.02 19.38 3.44
CA THR A 414 22.28 18.69 4.51
C THR A 414 22.03 17.22 4.14
N ILE A 415 21.60 16.95 2.90
CA ILE A 415 21.39 15.57 2.41
C ILE A 415 22.72 14.80 2.41
N GLN A 416 23.82 15.40 1.96
CA GLN A 416 25.13 14.75 1.94
C GLN A 416 25.64 14.43 3.34
N MET A 417 25.49 15.35 4.30
CA MET A 417 25.85 15.12 5.70
C MET A 417 25.07 13.94 6.30
N GLU A 418 23.75 13.94 6.12
CA GLU A 418 22.88 12.89 6.64
C GLU A 418 23.15 11.53 5.97
N GLN A 419 23.39 11.52 4.65
CA GLN A 419 23.74 10.32 3.91
C GLN A 419 25.08 9.72 4.36
N ASN A 420 26.07 10.55 4.70
CA ASN A 420 27.35 10.09 5.25
C ASN A 420 27.23 9.55 6.68
N GLY A 421 26.24 10.03 7.46
CA GLY A 421 25.92 9.52 8.78
C GLY A 421 25.06 8.24 8.78
N CYS A 422 24.50 7.86 7.63
CA CYS A 422 23.67 6.67 7.51
C CYS A 422 24.48 5.37 7.59
N ALA A 423 23.95 4.38 8.30
CA ALA A 423 24.47 3.01 8.26
C ALA A 423 24.38 2.44 6.84
N GLU A 424 25.24 1.46 6.54
CA GLU A 424 25.30 0.81 5.22
C GLU A 424 23.92 0.27 4.79
N GLY A 425 23.54 0.56 3.54
CA GLY A 425 22.23 0.18 2.98
C GLY A 425 21.06 1.10 3.34
N ARG A 426 21.31 2.23 4.04
CA ARG A 426 20.31 3.27 4.28
C ARG A 426 20.48 4.49 3.38
N SER A 427 19.36 5.16 3.10
CA SER A 427 19.29 6.38 2.31
C SER A 427 18.32 7.38 2.93
N VAL A 428 18.48 8.66 2.59
CA VAL A 428 17.51 9.73 2.89
C VAL A 428 16.23 9.49 2.09
N LEU A 429 15.13 9.12 2.76
CA LEU A 429 13.85 8.78 2.13
C LEU A 429 12.87 9.96 2.02
N GLY A 430 13.13 11.06 2.72
CA GLY A 430 12.25 12.22 2.74
C GLY A 430 12.99 13.47 3.17
N ILE A 431 12.57 14.61 2.58
CA ILE A 431 13.14 15.94 2.83
C ILE A 431 12.27 16.73 3.82
N VAL A 432 10.96 16.51 3.74
CA VAL A 432 9.92 17.21 4.48
C VAL A 432 9.07 16.17 5.21
N PRO A 433 8.61 16.42 6.46
CA PRO A 433 7.75 15.49 7.17
C PRO A 433 6.49 15.12 6.39
N ALA A 434 6.12 13.83 6.41
CA ALA A 434 4.98 13.33 5.65
C ALA A 434 3.67 14.06 5.98
N TYR A 435 3.44 14.44 7.25
CA TYR A 435 2.24 15.17 7.66
C TYR A 435 2.11 16.56 7.02
N VAL A 436 3.23 17.19 6.61
CA VAL A 436 3.22 18.46 5.87
C VAL A 436 2.84 18.21 4.41
N LEU A 437 3.31 17.11 3.83
CA LEU A 437 3.05 16.76 2.43
C LEU A 437 1.63 16.23 2.20
N PHE A 438 0.97 15.72 3.24
CA PHE A 438 -0.41 15.24 3.19
C PHE A 438 -1.45 16.35 3.48
N ASP A 439 -1.01 17.59 3.69
CA ASP A 439 -1.88 18.68 4.09
C ASP A 439 -2.37 19.54 2.91
N GLY A 440 -3.70 19.70 2.84
CA GLY A 440 -4.37 20.65 1.96
C GLY A 440 -4.31 20.31 0.48
N ASN A 441 -4.55 21.34 -0.36
CA ASN A 441 -4.67 21.17 -1.80
C ASN A 441 -3.39 20.69 -2.48
N PHE A 442 -2.20 21.00 -1.95
CA PHE A 442 -0.94 20.53 -2.53
C PHE A 442 -0.93 19.00 -2.66
N TYR A 443 -1.38 18.29 -1.63
CA TYR A 443 -1.45 16.84 -1.62
C TYR A 443 -2.35 16.31 -2.75
N TYR A 444 -3.56 16.86 -2.89
CA TYR A 444 -4.48 16.45 -3.94
C TYR A 444 -3.99 16.78 -5.35
N ALA A 445 -3.29 17.91 -5.52
CA ALA A 445 -2.65 18.26 -6.79
C ALA A 445 -1.57 17.25 -7.17
N VAL A 446 -0.76 16.78 -6.21
CA VAL A 446 0.23 15.72 -6.43
C VAL A 446 -0.44 14.38 -6.78
N ILE A 447 -1.54 14.01 -6.11
CA ILE A 447 -2.28 12.78 -6.46
C ILE A 447 -2.81 12.83 -7.89
N ASN A 448 -3.49 13.92 -8.26
CA ASN A 448 -4.04 14.04 -9.61
C ASN A 448 -2.92 14.01 -10.65
N TYR A 449 -1.83 14.75 -10.42
CA TYR A 449 -0.65 14.73 -11.28
C TYR A 449 -0.09 13.31 -11.44
N ASN A 450 0.17 12.59 -10.35
CA ASN A 450 0.73 11.24 -10.44
C ASN A 450 -0.25 10.24 -11.06
N ASN A 451 -1.55 10.38 -10.84
CA ASN A 451 -2.55 9.53 -11.49
C ASN A 451 -2.50 9.70 -13.02
N ASP A 452 -2.45 10.95 -13.51
CA ASP A 452 -2.24 11.24 -14.93
C ASP A 452 -0.93 10.65 -15.45
N MET A 453 0.17 10.97 -14.76
CA MET A 453 1.51 10.54 -15.13
C MET A 453 1.63 9.02 -15.22
N CYS A 454 1.06 8.26 -14.29
CA CYS A 454 1.12 6.80 -14.32
C CYS A 454 0.42 6.23 -15.55
N LEU A 455 -0.75 6.77 -15.93
CA LEU A 455 -1.47 6.31 -17.11
C LEU A 455 -0.71 6.67 -18.40
N ASP A 456 -0.17 7.88 -18.47
CA ASP A 456 0.58 8.34 -19.63
C ASP A 456 1.90 7.55 -19.80
N TYR A 457 2.57 7.21 -18.70
CA TYR A 457 3.71 6.29 -18.73
C TYR A 457 3.32 4.93 -19.30
N CYS A 458 2.19 4.37 -18.88
CA CYS A 458 1.69 3.12 -19.43
C CYS A 458 1.36 3.23 -20.93
N ALA A 459 0.76 4.35 -21.36
CA ALA A 459 0.44 4.59 -22.77
C ALA A 459 1.71 4.55 -23.63
N VAL A 460 2.74 5.31 -23.27
CA VAL A 460 4.02 5.34 -24.01
C VAL A 460 4.66 3.96 -24.07
N LEU A 461 4.74 3.25 -22.94
CA LEU A 461 5.33 1.92 -22.88
C LEU A 461 4.57 0.88 -23.72
N LEU A 462 3.25 1.00 -23.84
CA LEU A 462 2.41 0.09 -24.63
C LEU A 462 2.35 0.46 -26.11
N GLU A 463 2.53 1.73 -26.50
CA GLU A 463 2.52 2.21 -27.88
C GLU A 463 3.81 1.88 -28.64
N GLU A 464 5.00 2.13 -28.06
CA GLU A 464 6.27 1.94 -28.77
C GLU A 464 6.50 0.48 -29.22
N LYS A 465 6.07 -0.49 -28.41
CA LYS A 465 6.17 -1.92 -28.77
C LYS A 465 5.03 -2.41 -29.67
N TRP A 466 3.92 -1.67 -29.77
CA TRP A 466 2.90 -1.96 -30.80
C TRP A 466 3.44 -1.69 -32.20
N GLU A 467 4.15 -0.58 -32.40
CA GLU A 467 4.72 -0.23 -33.71
C GLU A 467 5.89 -1.15 -34.10
N GLU A 468 6.64 -1.69 -33.14
CA GLU A 468 7.69 -2.67 -33.44
C GLU A 468 7.15 -4.07 -33.73
N ALA A 469 6.09 -4.51 -33.06
CA ALA A 469 5.46 -5.83 -33.29
C ALA A 469 4.65 -5.91 -34.60
N THR A 470 4.17 -4.77 -35.11
CA THR A 470 3.39 -4.70 -36.36
C THR A 470 4.22 -4.46 -37.62
N LYS A 471 5.55 -4.26 -37.50
CA LYS A 471 6.44 -4.23 -38.66
C LYS A 471 6.63 -5.65 -39.20
N PRO A 472 6.30 -5.93 -40.49
CA PRO A 472 6.63 -7.20 -41.09
C PRO A 472 8.15 -7.39 -41.05
N LYS A 473 8.61 -8.53 -40.50
CA LYS A 473 10.03 -8.92 -40.58
C LYS A 473 10.39 -9.05 -42.05
N ILE A 474 11.17 -8.09 -42.58
CA ILE A 474 11.68 -8.07 -43.95
C ILE A 474 12.81 -9.10 -44.10
#